data_AF-A0A3R7EQF8-F1
#
_entry.id   AF-A0A3R7EQF8-F1
#
_cell.length_a   1.000
_cell.length_b   1.000
_cell.length_c   1.000
_cell.angle_alpha   90.00
_cell.angle_beta   90.00
_cell.angle_gamma   90.00
#
_symmetry.space_group_name_H-M   'P 1'
#
loop_
_entity.id
_entity.type
_entity.pdbx_description
1 polymer ?
#
loop_
_entity_poly.entity_id
_entity_poly.type
_entity_poly.pdbx_seq_one_letter_code
_entity_poly.pdbx_strand_id
1 'polypeptide(L)'
;MSRSYGSGGSGGPGHPGPSGSPVHTGAELRCPHGGRVAAASAAGSGAHARSAVRMDGLPLMTAADVHTVSGCGHTDGGRPSPCTSVRWSVGGGGRDGVTVDGAPVLLDTAASRAQCLSDALLPQGVPLVAGPRSGTAQRGVECR
;
A
#
# COMPACT_ATOMS: atom_id res chain seq x y z
N MET A 1 -30.53 5.80 3.82
CA MET A 1 -30.43 4.88 4.96
C MET A 1 -28.97 4.81 5.36
N SER A 2 -28.48 5.84 6.05
CA SER A 2 -27.05 6.01 6.34
C SER A 2 -26.79 5.52 7.76
N ARG A 3 -26.05 4.42 7.92
CA ARG A 3 -25.66 3.90 9.23
C ARG A 3 -24.37 4.60 9.65
N SER A 4 -24.50 5.53 10.59
CA SER A 4 -23.37 6.10 11.33
C SER A 4 -22.81 5.03 12.26
N TYR A 5 -21.54 4.68 12.14
CA TYR A 5 -20.88 3.81 13.12
C TYR A 5 -20.51 4.67 14.34
N GLY A 6 -21.22 4.44 15.45
CA GLY A 6 -21.01 5.12 16.72
C GLY A 6 -19.77 4.59 17.45
N SER A 7 -18.98 5.52 17.97
CA SER A 7 -17.85 5.27 18.87
C SER A 7 -18.37 4.85 20.24
N GLY A 8 -18.18 3.58 20.63
CA GLY A 8 -18.44 3.05 21.97
C GLY A 8 -17.20 2.29 22.48
N GLY A 9 -16.66 2.72 23.63
CA GLY A 9 -15.33 2.29 24.12
C GLY A 9 -15.29 1.05 25.01
N SER A 10 -14.07 0.63 25.36
CA SER A 10 -13.70 0.03 26.65
C SER A 10 -12.16 -0.08 26.73
N GLY A 11 -11.58 0.46 27.80
CA GLY A 11 -10.14 0.54 28.02
C GLY A 11 -9.48 -0.81 28.28
N GLY A 12 -8.55 -1.18 27.42
CA GLY A 12 -7.42 -2.07 27.71
C GLY A 12 -6.12 -1.33 27.38
N PRO A 13 -4.93 -1.78 27.84
CA PRO A 13 -3.67 -1.15 27.45
C PRO A 13 -3.52 -1.24 25.93
N GLY A 14 -3.85 -0.15 25.24
CA GLY A 14 -3.85 -0.05 23.80
C GLY A 14 -2.44 -0.29 23.29
N HIS A 15 -2.24 -1.38 22.57
CA HIS A 15 -1.16 -1.41 21.60
C HIS A 15 -1.40 -0.21 20.67
N PRO A 16 -0.44 0.72 20.50
CA PRO A 16 -0.60 1.73 19.48
C PRO A 16 -0.78 1.00 18.15
N GLY A 17 -1.95 1.21 17.54
CA GLY A 17 -2.21 0.73 16.18
C GLY A 17 -1.09 1.20 15.25
N PRO A 18 -0.89 0.53 14.10
CA PRO A 18 0.22 0.85 13.22
C PRO A 18 0.18 2.33 12.85
N SER A 19 1.22 3.07 13.25
CA SER A 19 1.39 4.47 12.88
C SER A 19 1.76 4.55 11.40
N GLY A 20 1.10 5.44 10.66
CA GLY A 20 1.31 5.63 9.24
C GLY A 20 0.08 6.22 8.55
N SER A 21 0.32 6.85 7.43
CA SER A 21 -0.67 7.48 6.57
C SER A 21 -1.06 6.49 5.48
N PRO A 22 -2.35 6.27 5.21
CA PRO A 22 -2.77 5.44 4.08
C PRO A 22 -2.21 5.93 2.76
N VAL A 23 -1.81 4.99 1.91
CA VAL A 23 -1.32 5.26 0.57
C VAL A 23 -2.48 5.10 -0.41
N HIS A 24 -2.73 6.12 -1.23
CA HIS A 24 -3.73 6.09 -2.30
C HIS A 24 -3.07 5.95 -3.67
N THR A 25 -3.86 5.60 -4.69
CA THR A 25 -3.40 5.33 -6.06
C THR A 25 -2.67 6.47 -6.78
N GLY A 26 -2.63 7.67 -6.20
CA GLY A 26 -1.86 8.82 -6.70
C GLY A 26 -0.40 8.87 -6.20
N ALA A 27 0.00 7.99 -5.27
CA ALA A 27 1.38 7.91 -4.81
C ALA A 27 2.30 7.31 -5.88
N GLU A 28 3.51 7.87 -6.02
CA GLU A 28 4.55 7.31 -6.89
C GLU A 28 5.36 6.26 -6.13
N LEU A 29 5.21 5.00 -6.54
CA LEU A 29 5.98 3.88 -6.00
C LEU A 29 7.13 3.54 -6.94
N ARG A 30 8.32 3.29 -6.38
CA ARG A 30 9.54 2.94 -7.14
C ARG A 30 10.30 1.78 -6.53
N CYS A 31 10.90 0.97 -7.40
CA CYS A 31 11.91 0.00 -7.03
C CYS A 31 13.22 0.75 -6.65
N PRO A 32 14.04 0.22 -5.71
CA PRO A 32 15.33 0.82 -5.36
C PRO A 32 16.32 0.93 -6.53
N HIS A 33 16.07 0.19 -7.62
CA HIS A 33 16.85 0.21 -8.86
C HIS A 33 16.28 1.15 -9.94
N GLY A 34 15.32 2.00 -9.58
CA GLY A 34 14.78 3.04 -10.46
C GLY A 34 13.55 2.65 -11.29
N GLY A 35 13.15 1.37 -11.26
CA GLY A 35 11.91 0.91 -11.91
C GLY A 35 10.64 1.53 -11.31
N ARG A 36 9.60 1.69 -12.12
CA ARG A 36 8.30 2.22 -11.71
C ARG A 36 7.39 1.09 -11.23
N VAL A 37 6.74 1.27 -10.09
CA VAL A 37 5.75 0.33 -9.56
C VAL A 37 4.36 0.84 -9.91
N ALA A 38 3.51 -0.01 -10.47
CA ALA A 38 2.11 0.26 -10.72
C ALA A 38 1.24 -0.70 -9.90
N ALA A 39 0.28 -0.17 -9.15
CA ALA A 39 -0.76 -0.98 -8.50
C ALA A 39 -1.89 -1.24 -9.51
N ALA A 40 -2.42 -2.46 -9.54
CA ALA A 40 -3.57 -2.80 -10.39
C ALA A 40 -4.73 -1.81 -10.18
N SER A 41 -5.01 -1.46 -8.91
CA SER A 41 -6.08 -0.53 -8.54
C SER A 41 -5.86 0.89 -9.08
N ALA A 42 -4.60 1.32 -9.23
CA ALA A 42 -4.28 2.59 -9.89
C ALA A 42 -4.51 2.54 -11.41
N ALA A 43 -4.39 1.36 -12.02
CA ALA A 43 -4.73 1.11 -13.43
C ALA A 43 -6.24 0.86 -13.66
N GLY A 44 -7.08 1.05 -12.64
CA GLY A 44 -8.53 0.82 -12.72
C GLY A 44 -8.93 -0.67 -12.72
N SER A 45 -8.00 -1.57 -12.38
CA SER A 45 -8.17 -3.02 -12.36
C SER A 45 -7.88 -3.61 -10.98
N GLY A 46 -8.33 -4.82 -10.66
CA GLY A 46 -8.08 -5.42 -9.34
C GLY A 46 -9.17 -5.14 -8.31
N ALA A 47 -9.02 -5.75 -7.13
CA ALA A 47 -10.11 -5.94 -6.18
C ALA A 47 -10.67 -4.62 -5.61
N HIS A 48 -9.85 -3.57 -5.53
CA HIS A 48 -10.23 -2.30 -4.87
C HIS A 48 -10.21 -1.09 -5.82
N ALA A 49 -10.04 -1.29 -7.13
CA ALA A 49 -10.09 -0.22 -8.12
C ALA A 49 -11.39 0.60 -8.09
N ARG A 50 -12.48 -0.04 -7.64
CA ARG A 50 -13.82 0.55 -7.50
C ARG A 50 -14.24 0.76 -6.05
N SER A 51 -13.30 0.69 -5.10
CA SER A 51 -13.69 0.82 -3.70
C SER A 51 -14.36 2.17 -3.45
N ALA A 52 -15.41 2.14 -2.64
CA ALA A 52 -16.11 3.31 -2.18
C ALA A 52 -15.19 4.18 -1.29
N VAL A 53 -14.21 3.54 -0.63
CA VAL A 53 -13.28 4.21 0.29
C VAL A 53 -12.16 4.89 -0.51
N ARG A 54 -12.17 6.21 -0.47
CA ARG A 54 -11.24 7.07 -1.21
C ARG A 54 -10.56 8.05 -0.28
N MET A 55 -9.36 8.48 -0.66
CA MET A 55 -8.62 9.58 -0.06
C MET A 55 -8.33 10.61 -1.16
N ASP A 56 -8.69 11.86 -0.93
CA ASP A 56 -8.57 12.94 -1.93
C ASP A 56 -9.21 12.57 -3.28
N GLY A 57 -10.33 11.84 -3.22
CA GLY A 57 -11.07 11.34 -4.38
C GLY A 57 -10.45 10.11 -5.07
N LEU A 58 -9.28 9.64 -4.63
CA LEU A 58 -8.56 8.51 -5.21
C LEU A 58 -8.73 7.23 -4.37
N PRO A 59 -8.89 6.04 -4.98
CA PRO A 59 -8.96 4.79 -4.24
C PRO A 59 -7.70 4.57 -3.38
N LEU A 60 -7.90 4.05 -2.16
CA LEU A 60 -6.81 3.58 -1.31
C LEU A 60 -6.17 2.32 -1.92
N MET A 61 -4.86 2.17 -1.75
CA MET A 61 -4.18 0.92 -2.05
C MET A 61 -4.27 -0.03 -0.86
N THR A 62 -4.44 -1.32 -1.16
CA THR A 62 -4.50 -2.38 -0.13
C THR A 62 -3.45 -3.44 -0.39
N ALA A 63 -3.16 -4.26 0.61
CA ALA A 63 -2.22 -5.38 0.45
C ALA A 63 -2.73 -6.47 -0.51
N ALA A 64 -4.00 -6.42 -0.92
CA ALA A 64 -4.56 -7.30 -1.95
C ALA A 64 -4.26 -6.80 -3.38
N ASP A 65 -3.76 -5.57 -3.53
CA ASP A 65 -3.37 -5.06 -4.84
C ASP A 65 -2.16 -5.82 -5.40
N VAL A 66 -2.24 -6.16 -6.68
CA VAL A 66 -1.07 -6.62 -7.42
C VAL A 66 -0.23 -5.41 -7.79
N HIS A 67 1.05 -5.44 -7.43
CA HIS A 67 2.01 -4.39 -7.74
C HIS A 67 3.06 -4.90 -8.72
N THR A 68 3.04 -4.38 -9.94
CA THR A 68 3.98 -4.74 -11.00
C THR A 68 5.07 -3.68 -11.13
N VAL A 69 6.28 -4.13 -11.44
CA VAL A 69 7.43 -3.26 -11.68
C VAL A 69 7.76 -3.27 -13.17
N SER A 70 7.98 -2.07 -13.72
CA SER A 70 8.38 -1.89 -15.12
C SER A 70 9.62 -1.00 -15.21
N GLY A 71 10.45 -1.24 -16.24
CA GLY A 71 11.67 -0.45 -16.49
C GLY A 71 12.78 -0.62 -15.45
N CYS A 72 12.78 -1.70 -14.66
CA CYS A 72 13.88 -2.00 -13.74
C CYS A 72 15.08 -2.58 -14.51
N GLY A 73 16.17 -1.81 -14.63
CA GLY A 73 17.40 -2.22 -15.32
C GLY A 73 18.40 -2.97 -14.44
N HIS A 74 17.98 -3.51 -13.29
CA HIS A 74 18.90 -4.11 -12.34
C HIS A 74 19.63 -5.33 -12.91
N THR A 75 20.91 -5.45 -12.57
CA THR A 75 21.77 -6.58 -12.90
C THR A 75 22.51 -7.04 -11.66
N ASP A 76 22.60 -8.35 -11.44
CA ASP A 76 23.40 -8.98 -10.39
C ASP A 76 24.56 -9.75 -11.04
N GLY A 77 25.80 -9.42 -10.67
CA GLY A 77 26.99 -10.04 -11.27
C GLY A 77 27.08 -9.93 -12.81
N GLY A 78 26.49 -8.89 -13.42
CA GLY A 78 26.44 -8.71 -14.87
C GLY A 78 25.30 -9.48 -15.58
N ARG A 79 24.47 -10.22 -14.84
CA ARG A 79 23.25 -10.87 -15.35
C ARG A 79 22.03 -10.00 -15.07
N PRO A 80 21.10 -9.80 -16.03
CA PRO A 80 19.83 -9.13 -15.76
C PRO A 80 19.07 -9.83 -14.61
N SER A 81 18.66 -9.06 -13.61
CA SER A 81 17.82 -9.48 -12.48
C SER A 81 16.77 -8.40 -12.22
N PRO A 82 15.90 -8.08 -13.21
CA PRO A 82 14.96 -6.98 -13.08
C PRO A 82 13.93 -7.30 -11.99
N CYS A 83 13.56 -6.28 -11.22
CA CYS A 83 12.39 -6.39 -10.36
C CYS A 83 11.13 -6.43 -11.22
N THR A 84 10.23 -7.35 -10.92
CA THR A 84 8.97 -7.55 -11.67
C THR A 84 7.73 -7.30 -10.80
N SER A 85 7.85 -7.40 -9.48
CA SER A 85 6.74 -7.23 -8.56
C SER A 85 7.17 -6.65 -7.21
N VAL A 86 6.19 -6.18 -6.44
CA VAL A 86 6.37 -5.82 -5.02
C VAL A 86 5.47 -6.69 -4.18
N ARG A 87 6.03 -7.29 -3.12
CA ARG A 87 5.28 -8.02 -2.11
C ARG A 87 5.29 -7.26 -0.81
N TRP A 88 4.11 -6.98 -0.27
CA TRP A 88 3.93 -6.30 1.00
C TRP A 88 3.80 -7.32 2.11
N SER A 89 4.62 -7.21 3.15
CA SER A 89 4.39 -7.95 4.38
C SER A 89 3.45 -7.12 5.23
N VAL A 90 2.22 -7.59 5.41
CA VAL A 90 1.23 -7.00 6.33
C VAL A 90 1.61 -7.27 7.79
N GLY A 91 2.87 -7.02 8.15
CA GLY A 91 3.28 -7.03 9.55
C GLY A 91 2.73 -5.77 10.19
N GLY A 92 1.87 -5.89 11.20
CA GLY A 92 1.35 -4.77 12.00
C GLY A 92 -0.14 -4.49 11.87
N GLY A 93 -0.86 -5.24 11.03
CA GLY A 93 -2.32 -5.27 11.01
C GLY A 93 -2.81 -6.65 11.42
N GLY A 94 -2.83 -6.93 12.72
CA GLY A 94 -3.77 -7.94 13.23
C GLY A 94 -5.21 -7.47 12.95
N ARG A 95 -6.18 -8.03 13.68
CA ARG A 95 -7.60 -7.58 13.62
C ARG A 95 -7.81 -6.07 13.89
N ASP A 96 -6.75 -5.35 14.26
CA ASP A 96 -6.72 -3.94 14.65
C ASP A 96 -6.22 -2.98 13.53
N GLY A 97 -5.87 -3.51 12.35
CA GLY A 97 -5.50 -2.69 11.19
C GLY A 97 -6.74 -2.16 10.43
N VAL A 98 -6.64 -0.96 9.84
CA VAL A 98 -7.70 -0.43 8.97
C VAL A 98 -7.81 -1.32 7.72
N THR A 99 -9.02 -1.81 7.46
CA THR A 99 -9.31 -2.62 6.26
C THR A 99 -10.33 -1.93 5.36
N VAL A 100 -10.23 -2.19 4.06
CA VAL A 100 -11.19 -1.80 3.04
C VAL A 100 -11.63 -3.07 2.33
N ASP A 101 -12.93 -3.35 2.36
CA ASP A 101 -13.53 -4.58 1.82
C ASP A 101 -12.84 -5.87 2.32
N GLY A 102 -12.36 -5.85 3.58
CA GLY A 102 -11.65 -6.97 4.23
C GLY A 102 -10.15 -7.06 3.94
N ALA A 103 -9.59 -6.21 3.07
CA ALA A 103 -8.17 -6.15 2.79
C ALA A 103 -7.47 -5.05 3.61
N PRO A 104 -6.29 -5.29 4.21
CA PRO A 104 -5.54 -4.26 4.93
C PRO A 104 -5.13 -3.11 4.03
N VAL A 105 -5.40 -1.88 4.48
CA VAL A 105 -4.94 -0.66 3.81
C VAL A 105 -3.41 -0.56 3.92
N LEU A 106 -2.73 -0.23 2.82
CA LEU A 106 -1.30 0.05 2.85
C LEU A 106 -1.05 1.39 3.53
N LEU A 107 -0.16 1.39 4.53
CA LEU A 107 0.35 2.61 5.16
C LEU A 107 1.72 2.96 4.57
N ASP A 108 2.11 4.22 4.56
CA ASP A 108 3.43 4.65 4.07
C ASP A 108 4.57 3.97 4.84
N THR A 109 4.38 3.72 6.14
CA THR A 109 5.31 2.97 6.98
C THR A 109 5.43 1.50 6.61
N ALA A 110 4.44 0.93 5.91
CA ALA A 110 4.48 -0.44 5.41
C ALA A 110 5.50 -0.62 4.26
N ALA A 111 6.00 0.46 3.66
CA ALA A 111 7.07 0.37 2.66
C ALA A 111 8.34 -0.31 3.21
N SER A 112 8.65 -0.06 4.49
CA SER A 112 9.75 -0.72 5.20
C SER A 112 9.56 -2.24 5.38
N ARG A 113 8.33 -2.73 5.21
CA ARG A 113 7.95 -4.15 5.32
C ARG A 113 7.63 -4.75 3.94
N ALA A 114 7.89 -4.03 2.86
CA ALA A 114 7.67 -4.48 1.50
C ALA A 114 9.00 -4.83 0.83
N GLN A 115 8.93 -5.74 -0.15
CA GLN A 115 10.08 -6.20 -0.89
C GLN A 115 9.80 -6.13 -2.39
N CYS A 116 10.66 -5.45 -3.15
CA CYS A 116 10.75 -5.65 -4.58
C CYS A 116 11.29 -7.04 -4.85
N LEU A 117 10.67 -7.77 -5.77
CA LEU A 117 11.06 -9.13 -6.13
C LEU A 117 11.57 -9.17 -7.57
N SER A 118 12.62 -9.95 -7.81
CA SER A 118 13.11 -10.22 -9.16
C SER A 118 12.11 -11.08 -9.97
N ASP A 119 12.41 -11.31 -11.24
CA ASP A 119 11.73 -12.31 -12.08
C ASP A 119 11.76 -13.74 -11.48
N ALA A 120 12.83 -14.07 -10.74
CA ALA A 120 12.96 -15.31 -9.97
C ALA A 120 12.32 -15.22 -8.56
N LEU A 121 11.53 -14.18 -8.28
CA LEU A 121 10.88 -13.92 -6.99
C LEU A 121 11.84 -13.77 -5.79
N LEU A 122 13.09 -13.40 -6.06
CA LEU A 122 14.08 -13.17 -5.00
C LEU A 122 13.92 -11.75 -4.43
N PRO A 123 14.03 -11.55 -3.11
CA PRO A 123 14.10 -10.23 -2.48
C PRO A 123 15.20 -9.34 -3.08
N GLN A 124 14.87 -8.11 -3.48
CA GLN A 124 15.79 -7.16 -4.12
C GLN A 124 15.88 -5.79 -3.41
N GLY A 125 15.15 -5.62 -2.30
CA GLY A 125 15.20 -4.42 -1.45
C GLY A 125 13.82 -3.83 -1.19
N VAL A 126 13.78 -2.81 -0.33
CA VAL A 126 12.54 -2.11 0.01
C VAL A 126 12.14 -1.13 -1.11
N PRO A 127 10.85 -1.04 -1.48
CA PRO A 127 10.38 -0.02 -2.41
C PRO A 127 10.44 1.37 -1.78
N LEU A 128 10.53 2.38 -2.63
CA LEU A 128 10.44 3.79 -2.27
C LEU A 128 9.02 4.30 -2.53
N VAL A 129 8.48 5.07 -1.57
CA VAL A 129 7.20 5.78 -1.72
C VAL A 129 7.49 7.28 -1.81
N ALA A 130 7.23 7.84 -2.98
CA ALA A 130 7.31 9.27 -3.27
C ALA A 130 5.90 9.83 -3.56
N GLY A 131 5.67 11.11 -3.27
CA GLY A 131 4.37 11.77 -3.47
C GLY A 131 3.65 12.14 -2.15
N PRO A 132 2.42 12.67 -2.23
CA PRO A 132 1.70 13.17 -1.06
C PRO A 132 1.49 12.03 -0.06
N ARG A 133 2.21 12.13 1.05
CA ARG A 133 1.92 11.38 2.27
C ARG A 133 0.89 12.22 3.00
N SER A 134 -0.31 11.72 3.23
CA SER A 134 -1.30 12.45 4.01
C SER A 134 -0.82 12.51 5.46
N GLY A 135 -0.06 13.56 5.80
CA GLY A 135 0.43 13.80 7.15
C GLY A 135 -0.69 13.80 8.18
N THR A 136 -0.31 13.80 9.45
CA THR A 136 -1.07 13.53 10.70
C THR A 136 -2.48 14.11 10.89
N ALA A 137 -3.04 14.84 9.93
CA ALA A 137 -4.47 15.15 9.82
C ALA A 137 -5.05 14.45 8.57
N GLN A 138 -5.60 13.26 8.78
CA GLN A 138 -6.33 12.49 7.77
C GLN A 138 -7.64 13.21 7.37
N ARG A 139 -7.56 14.25 6.53
CA ARG A 139 -8.71 14.84 5.84
C ARG A 139 -8.91 14.12 4.51
N GLY A 140 -10.16 13.91 4.12
CA GLY A 140 -10.50 13.43 2.78
C GLY A 140 -10.72 11.93 2.63
N VAL A 141 -10.71 11.13 3.72
CA VAL A 141 -11.22 9.75 3.64
C VAL A 141 -12.74 9.78 3.59
N GLU A 142 -13.32 9.34 2.47
CA GLU A 142 -14.76 9.32 2.24
C GLU A 142 -15.21 7.99 1.65
N CYS A 143 -16.44 7.58 1.98
CA CYS A 143 -17.13 6.48 1.32
C CYS A 143 -18.10 7.08 0.29
N ARG A 144 -17.96 6.76 -0.99
CA ARG A 144 -18.88 7.17 -2.06
C ARG A 144 -19.62 6.01 -2.68
#